data_AF-A0A9E3FZ76-F1
#
_entry.id   AF-A0A9E3FZ76-F1
#
_cell.length_a   1.000
_cell.length_b   1.000
_cell.length_c   1.000
_cell.angle_alpha   90.00
_cell.angle_beta   90.00
_cell.angle_gamma   90.00
#
_symmetry.space_group_name_H-M   'P 1'
#
loop_
_entity.id
_entity.type
_entity.pdbx_description
1 polymer ?
#
loop_
_entity_poly.entity_id
_entity_poly.type
_entity_poly.pdbx_seq_one_letter_code
_entity_poly.pdbx_strand_id
1 'polypeptide(L)' 'MTKELEELIERARKIEMTADQVAQQRRSFAYGNTHIENERITRELIEDVDRKIAASR' A
#
# COMPACT_ATOMS: atom_id res chain seq x y z
N MET A 1 8.04 25.44 2.41
CA MET A 1 8.79 24.17 2.48
C MET A 1 10.25 24.53 2.71
N THR A 2 11.00 23.79 3.55
CA THR A 2 12.43 24.08 3.71
C THR A 2 13.22 23.44 2.56
N LYS A 3 14.42 23.94 2.28
CA LYS A 3 15.28 23.39 1.22
C LYS A 3 15.64 21.93 1.50
N GLU A 4 15.90 21.60 2.77
CA GLU A 4 16.23 20.26 3.21
C GLU A 4 15.06 19.30 2.98
N LEU A 5 13.82 19.75 3.21
CA LEU A 5 12.62 18.94 2.95
C LEU A 5 12.40 18.73 1.45
N GLU A 6 12.62 19.76 0.63
CA GLU A 6 12.55 19.66 -0.83
C GLU A 6 13.56 18.64 -1.37
N GLU A 7 14.81 18.69 -0.91
CA GLU A 7 15.86 17.74 -1.30
C GLU A 7 15.50 16.30 -0.94
N LEU A 8 14.93 16.06 0.23
CA LEU A 8 14.47 14.73 0.64
C LEU A 8 13.33 14.21 -0.24
N ILE A 9 12.37 15.07 -0.58
CA ILE A 9 11.25 14.72 -1.46
C ILE A 9 11.79 14.35 -2.85
N GLU A 10 12.68 15.15 -3.43
CA GLU A 10 13.24 14.89 -4.75
C GLU A 10 14.08 13.62 -4.82
N ARG A 11 14.74 13.25 -3.71
CA ARG A 11 15.42 11.95 -3.60
C ARG A 11 14.43 10.80 -3.52
N ALA A 12 13.36 10.93 -2.74
CA ALA A 12 12.34 9.89 -2.57
C ALA A 12 11.57 9.62 -3.88
N ARG A 13 11.27 10.66 -4.68
CA ARG A 13 10.57 10.52 -5.97
C ARG A 13 11.27 9.60 -6.98
N LYS A 14 12.58 9.44 -6.87
CA LYS A 14 13.38 8.61 -7.78
C LYS A 14 13.38 7.13 -7.41
N ILE A 15 12.82 6.78 -6.26
CA ILE A 15 12.73 5.38 -5.82
C ILE A 15 11.53 4.73 -6.47
N GLU A 16 11.77 3.73 -7.31
CA GLU A 16 10.73 2.87 -7.87
C GLU A 16 10.46 1.69 -6.94
N MET A 17 9.19 1.46 -6.62
CA MET A 17 8.79 0.28 -5.86
C MET A 17 8.78 -0.95 -6.75
N THR A 18 9.22 -2.08 -6.20
CA THR A 18 9.02 -3.39 -6.84
C THR A 18 7.53 -3.75 -6.87
N ALA A 19 7.15 -4.68 -7.76
CA ALA A 19 5.77 -5.17 -7.84
C ALA A 19 5.25 -5.70 -6.48
N ASP A 20 6.10 -6.38 -5.72
CA ASP A 20 5.78 -6.89 -4.38
C ASP A 20 5.55 -5.77 -3.37
N GLN A 21 6.38 -4.72 -3.42
CA GLN A 21 6.22 -3.54 -2.56
C GLN A 21 4.93 -2.78 -2.87
N VAL A 22 4.60 -2.61 -4.15
CA VAL A 22 3.32 -2.02 -4.57
C VAL A 22 2.14 -2.85 -4.06
N ALA A 23 2.21 -4.18 -4.18
CA ALA A 23 1.17 -5.07 -3.69
C ALA A 23 1.02 -5.00 -2.17
N GLN A 24 2.14 -4.97 -1.42
CA GLN A 24 2.14 -4.82 0.03
C GLN A 24 1.56 -3.47 0.46
N GLN A 25 1.91 -2.38 -0.23
CA GLN A 25 1.34 -1.06 0.03
C GLN A 25 -0.17 -1.07 -0.21
N ARG A 26 -0.63 -1.59 -1.35
CA ARG A 26 -2.06 -1.71 -1.67
C ARG A 26 -2.82 -2.46 -0.58
N ARG A 27 -2.33 -3.62 -0.14
CA ARG A 27 -2.95 -4.40 0.95
C ARG A 27 -2.97 -3.63 2.27
N SER A 28 -1.89 -2.92 2.59
CA SER A 28 -1.80 -2.12 3.82
C SER A 28 -2.80 -0.97 3.84
N PHE A 29 -2.97 -0.28 2.70
CA PHE A 29 -3.98 0.77 2.56
C PHE A 29 -5.40 0.22 2.64
N ALA A 30 -5.68 -0.88 1.93
CA ALA A 30 -6.99 -1.52 1.97
C ALA A 30 -7.34 -1.92 3.41
N TYR A 31 -6.47 -2.67 4.08
CA TYR A 31 -6.66 -3.07 5.48
C TYR A 31 -6.84 -1.88 6.40
N GLY A 32 -5.94 -0.89 6.33
CA GLY A 32 -5.98 0.29 7.20
C GLY A 32 -7.32 1.02 7.11
N ASN A 33 -7.80 1.26 5.89
CA ASN A 33 -9.07 1.96 5.70
C ASN A 33 -10.28 1.11 6.14
N THR A 34 -10.30 -0.18 5.80
CA THR A 34 -11.49 -1.01 6.04
C THR A 34 -11.60 -1.54 7.47
N HIS A 35 -10.46 -1.82 8.12
CA HIS A 35 -10.43 -2.37 9.47
C HIS A 35 -10.86 -1.32 10.51
N ILE A 36 -10.52 -0.04 10.29
CA ILE A 36 -10.98 1.07 11.13
C ILE A 36 -12.52 1.09 11.20
N GLU A 37 -13.19 0.83 10.08
CA GLU A 37 -14.66 0.84 9.99
C GLU A 37 -15.29 -0.49 10.41
N ASN A 38 -14.56 -1.61 10.28
CA ASN A 38 -15.06 -2.95 10.57
C ASN A 38 -13.93 -3.90 10.98
N GLU A 39 -13.83 -4.17 12.28
CA GLU A 39 -12.81 -5.05 12.86
C GLU A 39 -12.85 -6.49 12.33
N ARG A 40 -13.99 -6.94 11.78
CA ARG A 40 -14.09 -8.27 11.15
C ARG A 40 -13.30 -8.38 9.85
N ILE A 41 -12.89 -7.26 9.28
CA ILE A 41 -12.03 -7.24 8.10
C ILE A 41 -10.59 -7.44 8.56
N THR A 42 -10.07 -8.64 8.36
CA THR A 42 -8.72 -9.03 8.82
C THR A 42 -7.67 -8.85 7.71
N ARG A 43 -6.38 -8.94 8.07
CA ARG A 43 -5.28 -8.86 7.10
C ARG A 43 -5.31 -10.03 6.13
N GLU A 44 -5.63 -11.21 6.63
CA GLU A 44 -5.73 -12.45 5.86
C GLU A 44 -6.86 -12.34 4.82
N LEU A 45 -8.01 -11.77 5.20
CA LEU A 45 -9.11 -11.52 4.27
C LEU A 45 -8.68 -10.59 3.13
N ILE A 46 -7.97 -9.50 3.45
CA ILE A 46 -7.45 -8.57 2.43
C ILE A 46 -6.44 -9.26 1.51
N GLU A 47 -5.54 -10.09 2.05
CA GLU A 47 -4.60 -10.88 1.26
C GLU A 47 -5.29 -11.86 0.30
N ASP A 48 -6.34 -12.54 0.75
CA ASP A 48 -7.14 -13.44 -0.08
C ASP A 48 -7.84 -12.71 -1.23
N VAL A 49 -8.44 -11.55 -0.95
CA VAL A 49 -9.10 -10.73 -1.97
C VAL A 49 -8.09 -10.18 -2.96
N ASP A 50 -6.94 -9.70 -2.49
CA ASP A 50 -5.84 -9.20 -3.31
C ASP A 50 -5.37 -10.25 -4.33
N ARG A 51 -5.19 -11.50 -3.89
CA ARG A 51 -4.86 -12.64 -4.76
C ARG A 51 -5.93 -12.90 -5.82
N LYS A 52 -7.22 -12.88 -5.45
CA LYS A 52 -8.34 -13.10 -6.38
C LYS A 52 -8.41 -12.01 -7.45
N ILE A 53 -8.21 -10.74 -7.06
CA ILE A 53 -8.20 -9.61 -8.00
C ILE A 53 -7.01 -9.72 -8.95
N ALA A 54 -5.82 -10.08 -8.45
CA ALA A 54 -4.64 -10.28 -9.28
C ALA A 54 -4.82 -11.42 -10.30
N ALA A 55 -5.52 -12.50 -9.93
CA ALA A 55 -5.82 -13.62 -10.81
C ALA A 55 -6.95 -13.34 -11.83
N SER A 56 -7.75 -12.31 -11.61
CA SER A 56 -8.88 -11.91 -12.48
C SER A 56 -8.51 -10.83 -13.50
N ARG A 57 -7.23 -10.45 -13.57
CA ARG A 57 -6.67 -9.48 -14.53
C ARG A 57 -5.91 -10.22 -15.62
#